data_AF-A0A2X2M2N4-F1
#
_entry.id   AF-A0A2X2M2N4-F1
#
_cell.length_a   1.000
_cell.length_b   1.000
_cell.length_c   1.000
_cell.angle_alpha   90.00
_cell.angle_beta   90.00
_cell.angle_gamma   90.00
#
_symmetry.space_group_name_H-M   'P 1'
#
loop_
_entity.id
_entity.type
_entity.pdbx_description
1 polymer ?
#
loop_
_entity_poly.entity_id
_entity_poly.type
_entity_poly.pdbx_seq_one_letter_code
_entity_poly.pdbx_strand_id
1 'polypeptide(L)'
;MYGGLTFNSSENERDKLITVQVTIDNRQSLGFTITTNKNMVTIQELDYKARHWLTKEKKLYEFDGSAFESGYIKFTEKNNTSFWFDLFPKKELVPFVPYKFLNIYGDNKVVDSKSIKMEVFLNTH
;
A
#
# COMPACT_ATOMS: atom_id res chain seq x y z
N MET A 1 4.56 14.22 -7.45
CA MET A 1 4.80 12.76 -7.41
C MET A 1 6.25 12.55 -6.99
N TYR A 2 6.53 11.48 -6.23
CA TYR A 2 7.87 11.05 -5.86
C TYR A 2 8.00 9.59 -6.26
N GLY A 3 9.15 9.15 -6.79
CA GLY A 3 9.34 7.77 -7.25
C GLY A 3 8.38 7.36 -8.38
N GLY A 4 8.01 6.08 -8.41
CA GLY A 4 7.06 5.50 -9.36
C GLY A 4 7.66 5.09 -10.71
N LEU A 5 8.99 5.01 -10.80
CA LEU A 5 9.71 4.69 -12.03
C LEU A 5 10.21 3.24 -12.02
N THR A 6 9.93 2.52 -13.10
CA THR A 6 10.48 1.19 -13.39
C THR A 6 10.94 1.17 -14.85
N PHE A 7 11.99 0.42 -15.16
CA PHE A 7 12.35 0.16 -16.56
C PHE A 7 11.19 -0.51 -17.29
N ASN A 8 10.95 -0.10 -18.53
CA ASN A 8 9.97 -0.76 -19.38
C ASN A 8 10.51 -2.15 -19.75
N SER A 9 9.73 -3.21 -19.52
CA SER A 9 10.07 -4.53 -20.03
C SER A 9 9.39 -4.75 -21.38
N SER A 10 10.12 -5.31 -22.33
CA SER A 10 9.64 -5.63 -23.68
C SER A 10 8.89 -6.97 -23.76
N GLU A 11 8.71 -7.66 -22.62
CA GLU A 11 7.99 -8.93 -22.57
C GLU A 11 6.49 -8.68 -22.44
N ASN A 12 5.67 -9.50 -23.13
CA ASN A 12 4.23 -9.56 -22.93
C ASN A 12 3.93 -10.14 -21.54
N GLU A 13 4.12 -9.32 -20.50
CA GLU A 13 3.96 -9.73 -19.13
C GLU A 13 2.47 -9.88 -18.80
N ARG A 14 2.05 -11.12 -18.53
CA ARG A 14 0.71 -11.40 -17.98
C ARG A 14 0.56 -10.71 -16.63
N ASP A 15 -0.68 -10.33 -16.32
CA ASP A 15 -1.04 -9.78 -15.02
C ASP A 15 -0.65 -10.75 -13.90
N LYS A 16 0.08 -10.21 -12.93
CA LYS A 16 0.48 -10.91 -11.70
C LYS A 16 -0.47 -10.51 -10.61
N LEU A 17 -0.99 -11.52 -9.92
CA LEU A 17 -1.94 -11.37 -8.82
C LEU A 17 -1.14 -11.29 -7.51
N ILE A 18 -1.41 -10.26 -6.71
CA ILE A 18 -0.82 -10.06 -5.40
C ILE A 18 -1.95 -9.99 -4.38
N THR A 19 -1.94 -10.94 -3.44
CA THR A 19 -2.92 -10.97 -2.35
C THR A 19 -2.51 -10.00 -1.25
N VAL A 20 -3.43 -9.14 -0.85
CA VAL A 20 -3.33 -8.24 0.29
C VAL A 20 -4.20 -8.80 1.41
N GLN A 21 -3.58 -9.14 2.53
CA GLN A 21 -4.29 -9.54 3.74
C GLN A 21 -4.61 -8.30 4.57
N VAL A 22 -5.81 -8.19 5.11
CA VAL A 22 -6.25 -7.08 5.94
C VAL A 22 -6.70 -7.64 7.28
N THR A 23 -6.23 -7.06 8.36
CA THR A 23 -6.63 -7.36 9.73
C THR A 23 -7.23 -6.12 10.37
N ILE A 24 -8.42 -6.25 10.94
CA ILE A 24 -9.13 -5.18 11.64
C ILE A 24 -9.26 -5.58 13.12
N ASP A 25 -8.78 -4.71 14.02
CA ASP A 25 -8.79 -4.86 15.49
C ASP A 25 -8.21 -6.19 15.99
N ASN A 26 -7.27 -6.78 15.25
CA ASN A 26 -6.73 -8.14 15.49
C ASN A 26 -7.79 -9.25 15.59
N ARG A 27 -8.99 -9.03 15.02
CA ARG A 27 -10.14 -9.95 15.13
C ARG A 27 -10.65 -10.39 13.78
N GLN A 28 -10.90 -9.43 12.90
CA GLN A 28 -11.45 -9.71 11.57
C GLN A 28 -10.30 -9.78 10.58
N SER A 29 -10.31 -10.79 9.72
CA SER A 29 -9.37 -10.89 8.60
C SER A 29 -10.11 -11.07 7.29
N LEU A 30 -9.66 -10.36 6.26
CA LEU A 30 -10.12 -10.52 4.89
C LEU A 30 -8.93 -10.40 3.94
N GLY A 31 -9.04 -11.02 2.77
CA GLY A 31 -8.05 -10.91 1.70
C GLY A 31 -8.67 -10.32 0.45
N PHE A 32 -7.92 -9.49 -0.28
CA PHE A 32 -8.27 -9.07 -1.64
C PHE A 32 -7.05 -9.14 -2.55
N THR A 33 -7.28 -9.07 -3.85
CA THR A 33 -6.21 -9.19 -4.86
C THR A 33 -6.05 -7.88 -5.61
N ILE A 34 -4.81 -7.43 -5.76
CA ILE A 34 -4.41 -6.39 -6.70
C ILE A 34 -3.58 -7.00 -7.82
N THR A 35 -3.52 -6.34 -8.96
CA THR A 35 -2.76 -6.84 -10.12
C THR A 35 -1.63 -5.90 -10.48
N THR A 36 -0.55 -6.43 -11.06
CA THR A 36 0.45 -5.63 -11.78
C THR A 36 0.96 -6.41 -12.99
N ASN A 37 1.23 -5.70 -14.08
CA ASN A 37 1.85 -6.28 -15.25
C ASN A 37 3.39 -6.24 -15.17
N LYS A 38 3.99 -5.80 -14.06
CA LYS A 38 5.46 -5.66 -13.93
C LYS A 38 6.07 -6.76 -13.08
N ASN A 39 7.21 -7.31 -13.49
CA ASN A 39 8.01 -8.23 -12.68
C ASN A 39 8.59 -7.50 -11.47
N MET A 40 9.25 -6.38 -11.73
CA MET A 40 9.77 -5.46 -10.72
C MET A 40 8.83 -4.24 -10.65
N VAL A 41 8.13 -4.09 -9.53
CA VAL A 41 7.06 -3.10 -9.35
C VAL A 41 7.42 -2.13 -8.23
N THR A 42 7.06 -0.86 -8.38
CA THR A 42 7.25 0.11 -7.29
C THR A 42 6.31 -0.19 -6.14
N ILE A 43 6.77 0.00 -4.90
CA ILE A 43 5.89 -0.09 -3.73
C ILE A 43 4.78 0.94 -3.81
N GLN A 44 5.06 2.12 -4.36
CA GLN A 44 4.06 3.15 -4.58
C GLN A 44 2.87 2.66 -5.43
N GLU A 45 3.11 1.89 -6.49
CA GLU A 45 2.03 1.32 -7.31
C GLU A 45 1.17 0.34 -6.50
N LEU A 46 1.82 -0.53 -5.72
CA LEU A 46 1.13 -1.54 -4.91
C LEU A 46 0.32 -0.89 -3.78
N ASP A 47 0.93 0.06 -3.06
CA ASP A 47 0.28 0.81 -1.98
C ASP A 47 -0.92 1.61 -2.51
N TYR A 48 -0.76 2.32 -3.63
CA TYR A 48 -1.87 3.04 -4.28
C TYR A 48 -3.05 2.11 -4.59
N LYS A 49 -2.80 0.94 -5.20
CA LYS A 49 -3.85 -0.03 -5.54
C LYS A 49 -4.55 -0.58 -4.28
N ALA A 50 -3.77 -0.88 -3.24
CA ALA A 50 -4.32 -1.36 -1.97
C ALA A 50 -5.19 -0.28 -1.29
N ARG A 51 -4.69 0.95 -1.16
CA ARG A 51 -5.45 2.07 -0.59
C ARG A 51 -6.69 2.38 -1.39
N HIS A 52 -6.62 2.35 -2.73
CA HIS A 52 -7.77 2.59 -3.58
C HIS A 52 -8.90 1.58 -3.31
N TRP A 53 -8.56 0.28 -3.22
CA TRP A 53 -9.53 -0.76 -2.87
C TRP A 53 -10.11 -0.55 -1.46
N LEU A 54 -9.25 -0.27 -0.47
CA LEU A 54 -9.68 -0.03 0.92
C LEU A 54 -10.55 1.22 1.07
N THR A 55 -10.26 2.30 0.35
CA THR A 55 -11.10 3.49 0.32
C THR A 55 -12.48 3.17 -0.23
N LYS A 56 -12.55 2.42 -1.34
CA LYS A 56 -13.82 2.08 -1.99
C LYS A 56 -14.67 1.10 -1.18
N GLU A 57 -14.06 0.03 -0.65
CA GLU A 57 -14.78 -1.11 -0.09
C GLU A 57 -14.84 -1.08 1.45
N LYS A 58 -13.98 -0.28 2.10
CA LYS A 58 -13.84 -0.23 3.56
C LYS A 58 -13.85 1.18 4.14
N LYS A 59 -14.08 2.22 3.32
CA LYS A 59 -14.14 3.62 3.78
C LYS A 59 -12.86 4.06 4.51
N LEU A 60 -11.70 3.63 4.01
CA LEU A 60 -10.39 4.04 4.56
C LEU A 60 -10.23 5.56 4.60
N TYR A 61 -10.71 6.25 3.56
CA TYR A 61 -10.74 7.72 3.52
C TYR A 61 -12.11 8.17 2.97
N GLU A 62 -12.81 8.97 3.74
CA GLU A 62 -14.04 9.68 3.36
C GLU A 62 -13.82 11.20 3.47
N PHE A 63 -14.76 11.99 2.96
CA PHE A 63 -14.64 13.45 3.01
C PHE A 63 -14.63 13.98 4.46
N ASP A 64 -15.39 13.33 5.34
CA ASP A 64 -15.60 13.71 6.74
C ASP A 64 -14.72 12.91 7.73
N GLY A 65 -13.88 11.99 7.26
CA GLY A 65 -12.99 11.24 8.13
C GLY A 65 -12.60 9.87 7.57
N SER A 66 -12.49 8.90 8.46
CA SER A 66 -12.12 7.51 8.17
C SER A 66 -12.93 6.60 9.09
N ALA A 67 -13.28 5.40 8.63
CA ALA A 67 -13.85 4.37 9.50
C ALA A 67 -12.85 3.82 10.54
N PHE A 68 -11.58 4.18 10.42
CA PHE A 68 -10.46 3.71 11.23
C PHE A 68 -9.71 4.88 11.88
N GLU A 69 -9.32 4.71 13.15
CA GLU A 69 -8.50 5.66 13.90
C GLU A 69 -7.03 5.59 13.47
N SER A 70 -6.54 4.38 13.19
CA SER A 70 -5.14 4.14 12.85
C SER A 70 -4.99 2.95 11.91
N GLY A 71 -3.85 2.89 11.23
CA GLY A 71 -3.53 1.76 10.38
C GLY A 71 -2.22 1.91 9.63
N TYR A 72 -1.64 0.78 9.27
CA TYR A 72 -0.42 0.72 8.48
C TYR A 72 -0.50 -0.40 7.46
N ILE A 73 0.24 -0.22 6.36
CA ILE A 73 0.46 -1.25 5.35
C ILE A 73 1.90 -1.75 5.46
N LYS A 74 2.07 -3.05 5.60
CA LYS A 74 3.35 -3.74 5.74
C LYS A 74 3.65 -4.55 4.49
N PHE A 75 4.89 -4.46 4.07
CA PHE A 75 5.46 -5.20 2.95
C PHE A 75 6.55 -6.12 3.48
N THR A 76 6.52 -7.38 3.06
CA THR A 76 7.57 -8.37 3.40
C THR A 76 8.13 -8.98 2.14
N GLU A 77 9.42 -8.74 1.89
CA GLU A 77 10.16 -9.24 0.73
C GLU A 77 10.57 -10.72 0.93
N LYS A 78 11.01 -11.38 -0.16
CA LYS A 78 11.40 -12.80 -0.15
C LYS A 78 12.45 -13.16 0.90
N ASN A 79 13.35 -12.22 1.21
CA ASN A 79 14.42 -12.39 2.20
C ASN A 79 13.95 -12.13 3.65
N ASN A 80 12.64 -12.05 3.90
CA ASN A 80 12.01 -11.69 5.17
C ASN A 80 12.33 -10.27 5.68
N THR A 81 12.94 -9.41 4.85
CA THR A 81 13.04 -7.99 5.15
C THR A 81 11.64 -7.38 5.05
N SER A 82 11.26 -6.59 6.06
CA SER A 82 9.96 -5.92 6.07
C SER A 82 10.08 -4.45 6.41
N PHE A 83 9.12 -3.69 5.90
CA PHE A 83 8.96 -2.26 6.13
C PHE A 83 7.47 -1.93 6.02
N TRP A 84 7.08 -0.77 6.52
CA TRP A 84 5.68 -0.36 6.54
C TRP A 84 5.51 1.13 6.33
N PHE A 85 4.33 1.51 5.86
CA PHE A 85 3.90 2.89 5.78
C PHE A 85 2.66 3.11 6.64
N ASP A 86 2.67 4.23 7.35
CA ASP A 86 1.47 4.73 8.02
C ASP A 86 0.43 5.11 6.95
N LEU A 87 -0.82 4.69 7.16
CA LEU A 87 -1.93 5.06 6.29
C LEU A 87 -2.48 6.44 6.63
N PHE A 88 -2.21 6.96 7.83
CA PHE A 88 -2.73 8.23 8.29
C PHE A 88 -1.61 9.28 8.44
N PRO A 89 -1.89 10.56 8.16
CA PRO A 89 -0.91 11.61 8.38
C PRO A 89 -0.59 11.73 9.87
N LYS A 90 0.69 11.90 10.19
CA LYS A 90 1.12 12.26 11.55
C LYS A 90 0.46 13.56 11.98
N LYS A 91 0.23 13.74 13.29
CA LYS A 91 -0.37 14.95 13.86
C LYS A 91 0.35 16.25 13.44
N GLU A 92 1.66 16.18 13.21
CA GLU A 92 2.49 17.30 12.73
C GLU A 92 2.19 17.73 11.28
N LEU A 93 1.51 16.87 10.51
CA LEU A 93 1.03 17.15 9.17
C LEU A 93 -0.43 17.60 9.19
N VAL A 94 -0.88 18.28 10.25
CA VAL A 94 -2.21 18.92 10.33
C VAL A 94 -2.00 20.45 10.38
N PRO A 95 -2.50 21.22 9.40
CA PRO A 95 -3.31 20.80 8.25
C PRO A 95 -2.52 19.94 7.25
N PHE A 96 -3.22 19.06 6.52
CA PHE A 96 -2.62 18.07 5.61
C PHE A 96 -1.73 18.71 4.55
N VAL A 97 -0.48 18.25 4.47
CA VAL A 97 0.51 18.70 3.47
C VAL A 97 0.84 17.54 2.53
N PRO A 98 0.20 17.45 1.33
CA PRO A 98 0.29 16.27 0.47
C PRO A 98 1.71 15.89 0.05
N TYR A 99 2.55 16.87 -0.31
CA TYR A 99 3.91 16.57 -0.77
C TYR A 99 4.80 16.00 0.34
N LYS A 100 4.61 16.42 1.60
CA LYS A 100 5.35 15.86 2.74
C LYS A 100 4.92 14.43 3.01
N PHE A 101 3.62 14.15 2.90
CA PHE A 101 3.09 12.79 3.07
C PHE A 101 3.58 11.84 1.97
N LEU A 102 3.59 12.28 0.71
CA LEU A 102 4.04 11.47 -0.43
C LEU A 102 5.55 11.27 -0.52
N ASN A 103 6.36 12.00 0.27
CA ASN A 103 7.81 11.87 0.26
C ASN A 103 8.31 10.49 0.75
N ILE A 104 7.44 9.69 1.37
CA ILE A 104 7.72 8.28 1.70
C ILE A 104 8.09 7.42 0.48
N TYR A 105 7.70 7.85 -0.73
CA TYR A 105 8.05 7.18 -1.99
C TYR A 105 9.30 7.76 -2.67
N GLY A 106 10.01 8.68 -2.02
CA GLY A 106 11.18 9.37 -2.59
C GLY A 106 12.36 8.46 -2.92
N ASP A 107 12.43 7.28 -2.30
CA ASP A 107 13.48 6.28 -2.54
C ASP A 107 13.26 5.44 -3.81
N ASN A 108 12.10 5.58 -4.47
CA ASN A 108 11.69 4.78 -5.61
C ASN A 108 11.83 3.26 -5.37
N LYS A 109 11.50 2.78 -4.17
CA LYS A 109 11.67 1.36 -3.83
C LYS A 109 10.89 0.45 -4.77
N VAL A 110 11.61 -0.51 -5.35
CA VAL A 110 11.09 -1.53 -6.28
C VAL A 110 11.23 -2.91 -5.65
N VAL A 111 10.23 -3.77 -5.85
CA VAL A 111 10.20 -5.14 -5.33
C VAL A 111 9.78 -6.14 -6.41
N ASP A 112 10.12 -7.41 -6.18
CA ASP A 112 9.64 -8.53 -7.00
C ASP A 112 8.16 -8.81 -6.68
N SER A 113 7.31 -8.53 -7.66
CA SER A 113 5.87 -8.75 -7.63
C SER A 113 5.45 -10.21 -7.35
N LYS A 114 6.29 -11.21 -7.66
CA LYS A 114 5.96 -12.62 -7.47
C LYS A 114 6.14 -13.09 -6.03
N SER A 115 6.96 -12.39 -5.24
CA SER A 115 7.38 -12.84 -3.93
C SER A 115 7.02 -11.89 -2.78
N ILE A 116 6.59 -10.67 -3.10
CA ILE A 116 6.14 -9.69 -2.11
C ILE A 116 4.89 -10.16 -1.37
N LYS A 117 4.89 -10.03 -0.05
CA LYS A 117 3.70 -10.20 0.80
C LYS A 117 3.22 -8.84 1.28
N MET A 118 1.91 -8.64 1.25
CA MET A 118 1.26 -7.40 1.67
C MET A 118 0.25 -7.69 2.77
N GLU A 119 0.38 -6.96 3.87
CA GLU A 119 -0.48 -7.05 5.03
C GLU A 119 -0.90 -5.65 5.45
N VAL A 120 -2.17 -5.44 5.73
CA VAL A 120 -2.74 -4.17 6.20
C VAL A 120 -3.33 -4.41 7.57
N PHE A 121 -3.02 -3.52 8.51
CA PHE A 121 -3.55 -3.58 9.87
C PHE A 121 -4.29 -2.28 10.13
N LEU A 122 -5.56 -2.37 10.51
CA LEU A 122 -6.44 -1.23 10.78
C LEU A 122 -7.06 -1.39 12.16
N ASN A 123 -7.27 -0.26 12.85
CA ASN A 123 -7.99 -0.22 14.13
C ASN A 123 -9.14 0.77 14.03
N THR A 124 -10.33 0.37 14.49
CA THR A 124 -11.48 1.28 14.60
C THR A 124 -11.33 2.22 15.81
N HIS A 125 -12.20 3.21 15.88
CA HIS A 125 -12.43 3.99 17.10
C HIS A 125 -12.96 3.14 18.26
#